data_AF-A0A8T3P5L5-F1
#
_entry.id   AF-A0A8T3P5L5-F1
#
_cell.length_a   1.000
_cell.length_b   1.000
_cell.length_c   1.000
_cell.angle_alpha   90.00
_cell.angle_beta   90.00
_cell.angle_gamma   90.00
#
_symmetry.space_group_name_H-M   'P 1'
#
loop_
_entity.id
_entity.type
_entity.pdbx_description
1 polymer ?
#
loop_
_entity_poly.entity_id
_entity_poly.type
_entity_poly.pdbx_seq_one_letter_code
_entity_poly.pdbx_strand_id
1 'polypeptide(L)'
;MSVTIDASILVYASNSADPAHGPAGALIQRLAAGPELVYLFWPTVMGYLRIVTHPAILPRPLAPLEAATNVANFLARAHVRS
;
A
#
# COMPACT_ATOMS: atom_id res chain seq x y z
N MET A 1 4.34 -20.17 0.72
CA MET A 1 3.31 -19.57 1.59
C MET A 1 2.80 -18.31 0.93
N SER A 2 1.51 -17.99 1.08
CA SER A 2 0.91 -16.76 0.58
C SER A 2 0.63 -15.79 1.72
N VAL A 3 0.56 -14.51 1.40
CA VAL A 3 0.22 -13.43 2.36
C VAL A 3 -0.85 -12.52 1.77
N THR A 4 -1.63 -11.90 2.65
CA THR A 4 -2.59 -10.87 2.31
C THR A 4 -2.22 -9.59 3.05
N ILE A 5 -2.51 -8.44 2.45
CA ILE A 5 -2.19 -7.13 3.03
C ILE A 5 -3.49 -6.36 3.30
N ASP A 6 -3.57 -5.74 4.48
CA ASP A 6 -4.63 -4.80 4.83
C ASP A 6 -4.31 -3.38 4.35
N ALA A 7 -5.34 -2.56 4.12
CA ALA A 7 -5.20 -1.19 3.65
C ALA A 7 -4.35 -0.35 4.62
N SER A 8 -4.44 -0.61 5.91
CA SER A 8 -3.70 0.13 6.94
C SER A 8 -2.19 0.06 6.72
N ILE A 9 -1.66 -1.09 6.29
CA ILE A 9 -0.22 -1.23 6.02
C ILE A 9 0.21 -0.34 4.85
N LEU A 10 -0.59 -0.26 3.78
CA LEU A 10 -0.32 0.61 2.63
C LEU A 10 -0.42 2.09 3.02
N VAL A 11 -1.39 2.43 3.87
CA VAL A 11 -1.58 3.78 4.41
C VAL A 11 -0.37 4.18 5.25
N TYR A 12 0.08 3.34 6.19
CA TYR A 12 1.28 3.62 6.99
C TYR A 12 2.53 3.75 6.12
N ALA A 13 2.69 2.88 5.12
CA ALA A 13 3.79 2.98 4.15
C ALA A 13 3.77 4.28 3.32
N SER A 14 2.62 4.97 3.24
CA SER A 14 2.48 6.25 2.52
C SER A 14 2.45 7.49 3.44
N ASN A 15 2.16 7.33 4.73
CA ASN A 15 2.06 8.43 5.69
C ASN A 15 3.36 8.62 6.47
N SER A 16 4.25 9.49 5.99
CA SER A 16 5.53 9.78 6.65
C SER A 16 5.44 10.49 8.01
N ALA A 17 4.24 10.91 8.44
CA ALA A 17 4.01 11.43 9.79
C ALA A 17 3.69 10.33 10.81
N ASP A 18 3.40 9.09 10.36
CA ASP A 18 3.07 7.98 11.23
C ASP A 18 4.34 7.27 11.75
N PRO A 19 4.46 6.94 13.05
CA PRO A 19 5.57 6.15 13.57
C PRO A 19 5.77 4.79 12.88
N ALA A 20 4.69 4.20 12.35
CA ALA A 20 4.73 2.93 11.64
C ALA A 20 5.24 3.07 10.19
N HIS A 21 5.52 4.27 9.69
CA HIS A 21 5.92 4.50 8.30
C HIS A 21 7.16 3.69 7.89
N GLY A 22 8.21 3.72 8.70
CA GLY A 22 9.44 2.97 8.44
C GLY A 22 9.20 1.46 8.38
N PRO A 23 8.65 0.84 9.44
CA PRO A 23 8.31 -0.59 9.44
C PRO A 23 7.36 -1.01 8.32
N ALA A 24 6.32 -0.23 8.02
CA ALA A 24 5.37 -0.53 6.96
C ALA A 24 6.02 -0.45 5.58
N GLY A 25 6.84 0.58 5.34
CA GLY A 25 7.63 0.71 4.11
C GLY A 25 8.58 -0.48 3.91
N ALA A 26 9.30 -0.88 4.95
CA ALA A 26 10.19 -2.03 4.91
C ALA A 26 9.44 -3.35 4.61
N LEU A 27 8.25 -3.54 5.20
CA LEU A 27 7.40 -4.69 4.90
C LEU A 27 6.96 -4.69 3.43
N ILE A 28 6.47 -3.57 2.90
CA ILE A 28 6.06 -3.47 1.49
C ILE A 28 7.23 -3.73 0.55
N GLN A 29 8.42 -3.19 0.84
CA GLN A 29 9.63 -3.45 0.06
C GLN A 29 10.00 -4.94 0.07
N ARG A 30 9.96 -5.60 1.23
CA ARG A 30 10.21 -7.05 1.36
C ARG A 30 9.21 -7.86 0.54
N LEU A 31 7.92 -7.54 0.65
CA LEU A 31 6.86 -8.22 -0.10
C LEU A 31 6.97 -7.96 -1.61
N ALA A 32 7.40 -6.76 -2.02
CA ALA A 32 7.65 -6.44 -3.43
C ALA A 32 8.88 -7.17 -4.00
N ALA A 33 9.86 -7.52 -3.15
CA ALA A 33 11.03 -8.30 -3.53
C ALA A 33 10.73 -9.81 -3.65
N GLY A 34 9.69 -10.29 -2.96
CA GLY A 34 9.31 -11.70 -2.94
C GLY A 34 10.18 -12.55 -2.01
N PRO A 35 10.08 -13.89 -2.07
CA PRO A 35 9.36 -14.71 -3.06
C PRO A 35 7.89 -15.01 -2.69
N GLU A 36 7.35 -14.51 -1.58
CA GLU A 36 5.99 -14.84 -1.15
C GLU A 36 4.92 -14.42 -2.17
N LEU A 37 3.92 -15.28 -2.40
CA LEU A 37 2.74 -14.91 -3.20
C LEU A 37 1.88 -13.93 -2.40
N VAL A 38 1.70 -12.72 -2.93
CA VAL A 38 0.93 -11.67 -2.26
C VAL A 38 -0.43 -11.52 -2.92
N TYR A 39 -1.50 -11.56 -2.12
CA TYR A 39 -2.85 -11.22 -2.56
C TYR A 39 -3.25 -9.83 -2.06
N LEU A 40 -3.62 -8.97 -3.01
CA LEU A 40 -4.06 -7.60 -2.81
C LEU A 40 -5.50 -7.43 -3.28
N PHE A 41 -6.45 -7.65 -2.38
CA PHE A 41 -7.87 -7.61 -2.73
C PHE A 41 -8.33 -6.20 -3.12
N TRP A 42 -9.33 -6.12 -4.01
CA TRP A 42 -9.91 -4.84 -4.44
C TRP A 42 -10.41 -3.95 -3.28
N PRO A 43 -11.06 -4.47 -2.21
CA PRO A 43 -11.40 -3.64 -1.05
C PRO A 43 -10.20 -3.00 -0.36
N THR A 44 -9.05 -3.69 -0.30
CA THR A 44 -7.80 -3.14 0.23
C THR A 44 -7.32 -1.96 -0.62
N VAL A 45 -7.35 -2.11 -1.95
CA VAL A 45 -6.97 -1.05 -2.89
C VAL A 45 -7.90 0.16 -2.75
N MET A 46 -9.21 -0.07 -2.76
CA MET A 46 -10.20 1.01 -2.63
C MET A 46 -10.07 1.74 -1.28
N GLY A 47 -9.86 0.99 -0.19
CA GLY A 47 -9.63 1.56 1.14
C GLY A 47 -8.37 2.41 1.21
N TYR A 48 -7.26 1.92 0.65
CA TYR A 48 -6.01 2.66 0.52
C TYR A 48 -6.22 3.97 -0.23
N LEU A 49 -6.74 3.92 -1.46
CA LEU A 49 -6.96 5.09 -2.30
C LEU A 49 -7.85 6.12 -1.59
N ARG A 50 -8.97 5.68 -0.99
CA ARG A 50 -9.87 6.55 -0.24
C ARG A 50 -9.17 7.29 0.89
N ILE A 51 -8.32 6.60 1.66
CA ILE A 51 -7.67 7.16 2.84
C ILE A 51 -6.54 8.10 2.43
N VAL A 52 -5.66 7.67 1.54
CA VAL A 52 -4.42 8.42 1.29
C VAL A 52 -4.61 9.67 0.46
N THR A 53 -5.73 9.81 -0.26
CA THR A 53 -6.03 11.00 -1.05
C THR A 53 -6.95 11.99 -0.34
N HIS A 54 -7.36 11.71 0.91
CA HIS A 54 -8.39 12.49 1.59
C HIS A 54 -7.79 13.45 2.64
N PRO A 55 -7.94 14.78 2.47
CA PRO A 55 -7.29 15.79 3.33
C PRO A 55 -7.81 15.80 4.77
N ALA A 56 -9.03 15.33 5.01
CA ALA A 56 -9.56 15.20 6.37
C ALA A 56 -9.06 13.95 7.13
N ILE A 57 -8.36 13.03 6.45
CA ILE A 57 -7.89 11.78 7.06
C ILE A 57 -6.37 11.78 7.21
N LEU A 58 -5.63 12.15 6.16
CA LEU A 58 -4.17 12.26 6.23
C LEU A 58 -3.71 13.72 6.35
N PRO A 59 -2.70 14.01 7.19
CA PRO A 59 -2.12 15.36 7.30
C PRO A 59 -1.52 15.88 5.98
N ARG A 60 -1.00 14.96 5.16
CA ARG A 60 -0.41 15.22 3.84
C ARG A 60 -0.96 14.20 2.86
N PRO A 61 -2.16 14.41 2.29
CA PRO A 61 -2.74 13.47 1.34
C PRO A 61 -1.91 13.43 0.04
N LEU A 62 -1.83 12.25 -0.56
CA LEU A 62 -1.25 12.06 -1.88
C LEU A 62 -2.18 12.58 -2.97
N ALA A 63 -1.61 12.94 -4.12
CA ALA A 63 -2.41 13.14 -5.31
C ALA A 63 -3.06 11.80 -5.73
N PRO A 64 -4.32 11.79 -6.22
CA PRO A 64 -4.97 10.54 -6.64
C PRO A 64 -4.16 9.72 -7.65
N LEU A 65 -3.49 10.39 -8.60
CA LEU A 65 -2.62 9.74 -9.58
C LEU A 65 -1.39 9.08 -8.95
N GLU A 66 -0.80 9.72 -7.94
CA GLU A 66 0.35 9.19 -7.20
C GLU A 66 -0.06 7.93 -6.42
N ALA A 67 -1.18 7.98 -5.71
CA ALA A 67 -1.72 6.83 -4.98
C ALA A 67 -2.06 5.66 -5.93
N ALA A 68 -2.68 5.94 -7.08
CA ALA A 68 -2.95 4.93 -8.10
C ALA A 68 -1.67 4.32 -8.68
N THR A 69 -0.64 5.13 -8.88
CA THR A 69 0.67 4.68 -9.37
C THR A 69 1.36 3.74 -8.37
N ASN A 70 1.27 4.03 -7.07
CA ASN A 70 1.80 3.15 -6.03
C ASN A 70 1.17 1.74 -6.08
N VAL A 71 -0.16 1.67 -6.23
CA VAL A 71 -0.89 0.39 -6.38
C VAL A 71 -0.48 -0.32 -7.67
N ALA A 72 -0.43 0.39 -8.79
CA ALA A 72 -0.06 -0.17 -10.09
C ALA A 72 1.36 -0.76 -10.05
N ASN A 73 2.32 -0.05 -9.47
CA ASN A 73 3.70 -0.51 -9.32
C ASN A 73 3.82 -1.77 -8.45
N PHE A 74 2.96 -1.90 -7.43
CA PHE A 74 2.94 -3.09 -6.59
C PHE A 74 2.28 -4.28 -7.29
N LEU A 75 1.15 -4.06 -7.98
CA LEU A 75 0.46 -5.09 -8.77
C LEU A 75 1.28 -5.56 -9.99
N ALA A 76 2.17 -4.72 -10.52
CA ALA A 76 3.05 -5.07 -11.64
C ALA A 76 4.08 -6.16 -11.28
N ARG A 77 4.25 -6.49 -10.00
CA ARG A 77 5.15 -7.57 -9.56
C ARG A 77 4.55 -8.93 -9.92
N ALA A 78 5.37 -9.80 -10.51
CA ALA A 78 4.92 -11.09 -11.04
C ALA A 78 4.29 -12.03 -10.01
N HIS A 79 4.57 -11.85 -8.72
CA HIS A 79 4.05 -12.64 -7.59
C HIS A 79 2.97 -11.90 -6.77
N VAL A 80 2.51 -10.74 -7.23
CA VAL A 80 1.37 -10.02 -6.63
C VAL A 80 0.13 -10.29 -7.47
N ARG A 81 -1.00 -10.59 -6.83
CA ARG A 81 -2.28 -10.94 -7.44
C ARG A 81 -3.41 -10.15 -6.79
N SER A 82 -4.40 -9.72 -7.58
CA SER A 82 -5.61 -9.03 -7.11
C SER A 82 -6.81 -9.94 -7.05
#